data_AF-A0A1C7GUJ2-F1
#
_entry.id   AF-A0A1C7GUJ2-F1
#
_cell.length_a   1.000
_cell.length_b   1.000
_cell.length_c   1.000
_cell.angle_alpha   90.00
_cell.angle_beta   90.00
_cell.angle_gamma   90.00
#
_symmetry.space_group_name_H-M   'P 1'
#
loop_
_entity.id
_entity.type
_entity.pdbx_description
1 polymer ?
#
loop_
_entity_poly.entity_id
_entity_poly.type
_entity_poly.pdbx_seq_one_letter_code
_entity_poly.pdbx_strand_id
1 'polypeptide(L)'
;MEPQRHGITTNTYVPQVRPVKGLCEVLSAAGRRCAFFYNWEQLRDLSRPDSLAFSYFCQGADFGYEESNNMVAKAAAEFLKEPPMEFAFVYLGNVDAVGHKYGWMSAEYMDAVEKSWKNIADLTAALPEYTTIVTADHGGHERSHGCDTPEDMTIPLLIQGEGFAPGTQLGSASILDIAPTITKLLGVPADREWEGKSLIDS
;
A
#
# COMPACT_ATOMS: atom_id res chain seq x y z
N MET A 1 4.80 -8.49 -10.44
CA MET A 1 4.48 -9.50 -11.45
C MET A 1 2.98 -9.65 -11.54
N GLU A 2 2.45 -10.17 -12.64
CA GLU A 2 0.99 -10.37 -12.79
C GLU A 2 0.38 -11.32 -11.74
N PRO A 3 -0.93 -11.17 -11.40
CA PRO A 3 -1.68 -12.02 -10.49
C PRO A 3 -1.52 -13.52 -10.70
N GLN A 4 -1.53 -13.95 -11.96
CA GLN A 4 -1.40 -15.35 -12.35
C GLN A 4 -0.02 -15.91 -12.00
N ARG A 5 1.02 -15.07 -11.97
CA ARG A 5 2.38 -15.51 -11.66
C ARG A 5 2.65 -15.64 -10.17
N HIS A 6 2.07 -14.77 -9.33
CA HIS A 6 2.16 -14.92 -7.87
C HIS A 6 1.03 -15.77 -7.28
N GLY A 7 -0.02 -16.09 -8.06
CA GLY A 7 -1.07 -17.02 -7.65
C GLY A 7 -2.09 -16.44 -6.67
N ILE A 8 -2.11 -15.12 -6.47
CA ILE A 8 -3.20 -14.43 -5.73
C ILE A 8 -4.07 -13.76 -6.79
N THR A 9 -5.17 -14.41 -7.16
CA THR A 9 -6.09 -13.95 -8.21
C THR A 9 -7.45 -13.51 -7.67
N THR A 10 -7.62 -13.58 -6.35
CA THR A 10 -8.85 -13.25 -5.63
C THR A 10 -8.50 -12.88 -4.19
N ASN A 11 -9.45 -12.26 -3.49
CA ASN A 11 -9.33 -11.89 -2.07
C ASN A 11 -9.44 -13.10 -1.13
N THR A 12 -9.72 -14.29 -1.67
CA THR A 12 -9.73 -15.54 -0.90
C THR A 12 -8.33 -16.13 -0.84
N TYR A 13 -7.83 -16.40 0.36
CA TYR A 13 -6.54 -17.04 0.54
C TYR A 13 -6.49 -18.41 -0.16
N VAL A 14 -5.48 -18.58 -1.00
CA VAL A 14 -5.10 -19.87 -1.55
C VAL A 14 -3.59 -20.03 -1.37
N PRO A 15 -3.12 -21.10 -0.69
CA PRO A 15 -1.69 -21.32 -0.53
C PRO A 15 -1.02 -21.50 -1.91
N GLN A 16 0.06 -20.76 -2.14
CA GLN A 16 0.78 -20.77 -3.41
C GLN A 16 1.55 -22.08 -3.59
N VAL A 17 1.37 -22.74 -4.75
CA VAL A 17 2.11 -23.96 -5.11
C VAL A 17 3.60 -23.68 -5.35
N ARG A 18 3.92 -22.48 -5.86
CA ARG A 18 5.29 -21.97 -6.04
C ARG A 18 5.36 -20.55 -5.49
N PRO A 19 5.80 -20.38 -4.24
CA PRO A 19 5.65 -19.10 -3.57
C PRO A 19 6.69 -18.08 -4.04
N VAL A 20 6.26 -17.00 -4.69
CA VAL A 20 7.16 -15.89 -5.06
C VAL A 20 7.35 -14.98 -3.86
N LYS A 21 8.59 -14.57 -3.55
CA LYS A 21 8.84 -13.70 -2.39
C LYS A 21 8.19 -12.32 -2.61
N GLY A 22 7.38 -11.91 -1.64
CA GLY A 22 6.87 -10.54 -1.57
C GLY A 22 7.93 -9.60 -1.00
N LEU A 23 7.56 -8.33 -0.91
CA LEU A 23 8.48 -7.28 -0.47
C LEU A 23 8.97 -7.52 0.97
N CYS A 24 8.08 -7.88 1.90
CA CYS A 24 8.46 -8.12 3.29
C CYS A 24 9.39 -9.32 3.45
N GLU A 25 9.21 -10.39 2.67
CA GLU A 25 10.13 -11.54 2.68
C GLU A 25 11.53 -11.13 2.22
N VAL A 26 11.62 -10.31 1.16
CA VAL A 26 12.89 -9.82 0.61
C VAL A 26 13.58 -8.89 1.61
N LEU A 27 12.84 -7.97 2.22
CA LEU A 27 13.36 -7.01 3.20
C LEU A 27 13.79 -7.70 4.51
N SER A 28 12.95 -8.58 5.06
CA SER A 28 13.24 -9.35 6.27
C SER A 28 14.47 -10.24 6.10
N ALA A 29 14.61 -10.92 4.95
CA ALA A 29 15.80 -11.71 4.64
C ALA A 29 17.10 -10.87 4.56
N ALA A 30 16.99 -9.56 4.33
CA ALA A 30 18.10 -8.60 4.36
C ALA A 30 18.27 -7.90 5.73
N GLY A 31 17.55 -8.35 6.77
CA GLY A 31 17.61 -7.77 8.11
C GLY A 31 16.86 -6.45 8.28
N ARG A 32 15.92 -6.13 7.36
CA ARG A 32 15.06 -4.94 7.44
C ARG A 32 13.74 -5.30 8.13
N ARG A 33 13.35 -4.56 9.16
CA ARG A 33 12.11 -4.77 9.89
C ARG A 33 10.93 -4.15 9.15
N CYS A 34 9.89 -4.95 8.96
CA CYS A 34 8.66 -4.56 8.29
C CYS A 34 7.50 -4.47 9.28
N ALA A 35 6.64 -3.47 9.14
CA ALA A 35 5.42 -3.33 9.93
C ALA A 35 4.19 -3.11 9.05
N PHE A 36 3.06 -3.66 9.46
CA PHE A 36 1.77 -3.53 8.77
C PHE A 36 0.75 -2.81 9.64
N PHE A 37 -0.02 -1.89 9.06
CA PHE A 37 -1.14 -1.20 9.70
C PHE A 37 -2.32 -1.21 8.71
N TYR A 38 -3.40 -1.92 9.03
CA TYR A 38 -4.46 -2.16 8.06
C TYR A 38 -5.83 -2.36 8.71
N ASN A 39 -6.90 -2.11 7.93
CA ASN A 39 -8.28 -2.28 8.37
C ASN A 39 -9.12 -3.23 7.50
N TRP A 40 -8.45 -4.03 6.67
CA TRP A 40 -9.09 -5.08 5.88
C TRP A 40 -8.38 -6.42 6.12
N GLU A 41 -9.08 -7.35 6.79
CA GLU A 41 -8.46 -8.55 7.38
C GLU A 41 -7.73 -9.43 6.38
N GLN A 42 -8.19 -9.46 5.12
CA GLN A 42 -7.60 -10.24 4.04
C GLN A 42 -6.14 -9.85 3.75
N LEU A 43 -5.71 -8.64 4.12
CA LEU A 43 -4.33 -8.18 3.94
C LEU A 43 -3.32 -8.86 4.87
N ARG A 44 -3.79 -9.59 5.89
CA ARG A 44 -2.93 -10.43 6.74
C ARG A 44 -2.12 -11.45 5.94
N ASP A 45 -2.66 -11.87 4.79
CA ASP A 45 -2.09 -12.92 3.95
C ASP A 45 -1.06 -12.40 2.94
N LEU A 46 -0.80 -11.08 2.90
CA LEU A 46 0.19 -10.48 2.01
C LEU A 46 1.64 -10.76 2.42
N SER A 47 1.87 -11.15 3.68
CA SER A 47 3.20 -11.51 4.17
C SER A 47 3.18 -12.92 4.76
N ARG A 48 4.31 -13.61 4.63
CA ARG A 48 4.53 -14.92 5.22
C ARG A 48 4.90 -14.79 6.69
N PRO A 49 4.66 -15.85 7.48
CA PRO A 49 5.19 -15.93 8.84
C PRO A 49 6.66 -15.52 8.90
N ASP A 50 7.04 -14.85 9.98
CA ASP A 50 8.39 -14.33 10.25
C ASP A 50 8.88 -13.18 9.33
N SER A 51 8.03 -12.66 8.44
CA SER A 51 8.39 -11.53 7.57
C SER A 51 8.01 -10.15 8.13
N LEU A 52 7.22 -10.10 9.21
CA LEU A 52 6.83 -8.87 9.90
C LEU A 52 7.38 -8.83 11.31
N ALA A 53 7.89 -7.66 11.71
CA ALA A 53 8.27 -7.36 13.08
C ALA A 53 7.08 -6.85 13.92
N PHE A 54 6.07 -6.26 13.27
CA PHE A 54 4.88 -5.73 13.91
C PHE A 54 3.68 -5.71 12.96
N SER A 55 2.48 -5.90 13.50
CA SER A 55 1.22 -5.69 12.77
C SER A 55 0.16 -5.09 13.68
N TYR A 56 -0.51 -4.04 13.21
CA TYR A 56 -1.71 -3.48 13.80
C TYR A 56 -2.89 -3.68 12.85
N PHE A 57 -3.96 -4.28 13.37
CA PHE A 57 -5.18 -4.52 12.63
C PHE A 57 -6.40 -3.97 13.38
N CYS A 58 -7.27 -3.26 12.66
CA CYS A 58 -8.56 -2.78 13.16
C CYS A 58 -9.65 -3.06 12.12
N GLN A 59 -10.54 -4.01 12.36
CA GLN A 59 -11.54 -4.45 11.38
C GLN A 59 -12.48 -3.31 10.95
N GLY A 60 -12.34 -2.83 9.71
CA GLY A 60 -13.15 -1.74 9.17
C GLY A 60 -14.64 -2.08 9.07
N ALA A 61 -14.99 -3.35 8.84
CA ALA A 61 -16.37 -3.81 8.81
C ALA A 61 -17.10 -3.70 10.17
N ASP A 62 -16.38 -3.82 11.29
CA ASP A 62 -16.96 -3.80 12.63
C ASP A 62 -16.97 -2.39 13.24
N PHE A 63 -15.91 -1.61 13.00
CA PHE A 63 -15.73 -0.27 13.57
C PHE A 63 -16.15 0.86 12.63
N GLY A 64 -16.42 0.55 11.36
CA GLY A 64 -16.57 1.54 10.29
C GLY A 64 -15.23 1.89 9.65
N TYR A 65 -15.19 1.96 8.32
CA TYR A 65 -13.94 2.19 7.60
C TYR A 65 -13.36 3.59 7.83
N GLU A 66 -14.20 4.61 8.02
CA GLU A 66 -13.72 5.96 8.35
C GLU A 66 -13.01 5.99 9.71
N GLU A 67 -13.64 5.41 10.75
CA GLU A 67 -13.05 5.40 12.10
C GLU A 67 -11.81 4.50 12.16
N SER A 68 -11.89 3.30 11.57
CA SER A 68 -10.73 2.41 11.51
C SER A 68 -9.56 2.99 10.69
N ASN A 69 -9.81 3.80 9.65
CA ASN A 69 -8.76 4.57 8.96
C ASN A 69 -8.04 5.49 9.96
N ASN A 70 -8.81 6.24 10.77
CA ASN A 70 -8.24 7.15 11.77
C ASN A 70 -7.41 6.38 12.81
N MET A 71 -7.92 5.24 13.28
CA MET A 71 -7.21 4.37 14.23
C MET A 71 -5.91 3.80 13.65
N VAL A 72 -5.95 3.31 12.41
CA VAL A 72 -4.79 2.76 11.68
C VAL A 72 -3.74 3.83 11.45
N ALA A 73 -4.11 4.99 10.92
CA ALA A 73 -3.19 6.10 10.65
C ALA A 73 -2.54 6.63 11.93
N LYS A 74 -3.33 6.79 13.00
CA LYS A 74 -2.84 7.19 14.31
C LYS A 74 -1.86 6.17 14.90
N ALA A 75 -2.21 4.88 14.85
CA ALA A 75 -1.34 3.81 15.35
C ALA A 75 0.00 3.79 14.60
N ALA A 76 -0.01 3.97 13.27
CA ALA A 76 1.20 4.07 12.46
C ALA A 76 2.06 5.29 12.87
N ALA A 77 1.45 6.47 12.99
CA ALA A 77 2.13 7.71 13.35
C ALA A 77 2.74 7.69 14.77
N GLU A 78 2.14 6.95 15.70
CA GLU A 78 2.65 6.78 17.06
C GLU A 78 3.76 5.72 17.13
N PHE A 79 3.53 4.54 16.53
CA PHE A 79 4.45 3.41 16.62
C PHE A 79 5.75 3.63 15.87
N LEU A 80 5.70 4.20 14.66
CA LEU A 80 6.86 4.31 13.76
C LEU A 80 7.90 5.34 14.19
N LYS A 81 7.62 6.12 15.25
CA LYS A 81 8.58 7.05 15.86
C LYS A 81 9.63 6.32 16.69
N GLU A 82 9.22 5.32 17.46
CA GLU A 82 10.12 4.59 18.36
C GLU A 82 9.58 3.20 18.74
N PRO A 83 10.26 2.09 18.36
CA PRO A 83 11.43 2.06 17.48
C PRO A 83 11.02 2.26 16.01
N PRO A 84 11.80 3.01 15.21
CA PRO A 84 11.52 3.15 13.78
C PRO A 84 11.65 1.82 13.05
N MET A 85 10.88 1.61 11.99
CA MET A 85 10.92 0.43 11.12
C MET A 85 11.52 0.82 9.78
N GLU A 86 12.24 -0.10 9.14
CA GLU A 86 12.83 0.18 7.82
C GLU A 86 11.77 0.17 6.70
N PHE A 87 10.63 -0.50 6.91
CA PHE A 87 9.48 -0.47 6.01
C PHE A 87 8.16 -0.55 6.78
N ALA A 88 7.19 0.26 6.36
CA ALA A 88 5.83 0.20 6.86
C ALA A 88 4.83 0.20 5.70
N PHE A 89 3.84 -0.70 5.77
CA PHE A 89 2.69 -0.71 4.89
C PHE A 89 1.46 -0.24 5.67
N VAL A 90 0.80 0.81 5.17
CA VAL A 90 -0.40 1.40 5.79
C VAL A 90 -1.54 1.35 4.79
N TYR A 91 -2.61 0.63 5.12
CA TYR A 91 -3.80 0.48 4.28
C TYR A 91 -5.02 1.14 4.90
N LEU A 92 -5.73 1.92 4.09
CA LEU A 92 -6.88 2.74 4.48
C LEU A 92 -8.10 2.45 3.60
N GLY A 93 -8.96 1.50 4.00
CA GLY A 93 -10.05 0.98 3.16
C GLY A 93 -11.30 1.86 2.96
N ASN A 94 -11.40 3.05 3.58
CA ASN A 94 -12.62 3.86 3.54
C ASN A 94 -13.06 4.30 2.13
N VAL A 95 -12.10 4.66 1.27
CA VAL A 95 -12.42 5.17 -0.08
C VAL A 95 -13.14 4.09 -0.91
N ASP A 96 -12.64 2.86 -0.87
CA ASP A 96 -13.25 1.71 -1.56
C ASP A 96 -14.63 1.36 -0.98
N ALA A 97 -14.73 1.25 0.35
CA ALA A 97 -15.99 0.93 1.02
C ALA A 97 -17.10 1.96 0.70
N VAL A 98 -16.75 3.24 0.64
CA VAL A 98 -17.67 4.32 0.26
C VAL A 98 -17.97 4.28 -1.24
N GLY A 99 -16.98 3.98 -2.09
CA GLY A 99 -17.15 3.75 -3.52
C GLY A 99 -18.19 2.67 -3.80
N HIS A 100 -18.11 1.51 -3.16
CA HIS A 100 -19.12 0.46 -3.28
C HIS A 100 -20.51 0.89 -2.79
N LYS A 101 -20.57 1.72 -1.74
CA LYS A 101 -21.85 2.11 -1.12
C LYS A 101 -22.59 3.20 -1.87
N TYR A 102 -21.90 4.24 -2.33
CA TYR A 102 -22.49 5.45 -2.91
C TYR A 102 -22.10 5.68 -4.36
N GLY A 103 -20.97 5.12 -4.76
CA GLY A 103 -20.44 5.15 -6.11
C GLY A 103 -19.20 6.01 -6.25
N TRP A 104 -18.28 5.59 -7.12
CA TRP A 104 -17.09 6.37 -7.48
C TRP A 104 -17.51 7.72 -8.06
N MET A 105 -16.76 8.77 -7.73
CA MET A 105 -17.04 10.17 -8.09
C MET A 105 -18.33 10.78 -7.53
N SER A 106 -19.04 10.09 -6.62
CA SER A 106 -20.12 10.70 -5.82
C SER A 106 -19.59 11.74 -4.82
N ALA A 107 -20.48 12.54 -4.25
CA ALA A 107 -20.10 13.52 -3.23
C ALA A 107 -19.54 12.82 -1.97
N GLU A 108 -20.14 11.70 -1.58
CA GLU A 108 -19.70 10.86 -0.47
C GLU A 108 -18.33 10.25 -0.74
N TYR A 109 -18.07 9.79 -1.97
CA TYR A 109 -16.76 9.30 -2.37
C TYR A 109 -15.69 10.41 -2.28
N MET A 110 -16.00 11.61 -2.76
CA MET A 110 -15.05 12.74 -2.67
C MET A 110 -14.76 13.16 -1.22
N ASP A 111 -15.76 13.14 -0.35
CA ASP A 111 -15.58 13.36 1.10
C ASP A 111 -14.70 12.27 1.73
N ALA A 112 -14.89 10.99 1.36
CA ALA A 112 -14.04 9.90 1.82
C ALA A 112 -12.59 10.01 1.34
N VAL A 113 -12.38 10.49 0.11
CA VAL A 113 -11.05 10.82 -0.44
C VAL A 113 -10.40 11.94 0.38
N GLU A 114 -11.11 13.04 0.65
CA GLU A 114 -10.58 14.15 1.44
C GLU A 114 -10.18 13.72 2.86
N LYS A 115 -11.03 12.95 3.53
CA LYS A 115 -10.75 12.40 4.87
C LYS A 115 -9.57 11.42 4.88
N SER A 116 -9.45 10.57 3.87
CA SER A 116 -8.33 9.63 3.76
C SER A 116 -7.03 10.36 3.41
N TRP A 117 -7.11 11.40 2.57
CA TRP A 117 -5.98 12.27 2.28
C TRP A 117 -5.49 13.02 3.51
N LYS A 118 -6.40 13.49 4.38
CA LYS A 118 -6.04 14.07 5.67
C LYS A 118 -5.25 13.09 6.56
N ASN A 119 -5.68 11.83 6.64
CA ASN A 119 -4.96 10.78 7.36
C ASN A 119 -3.53 10.59 6.81
N ILE A 120 -3.38 10.54 5.48
CA ILE A 120 -2.07 10.42 4.81
C ILE A 120 -1.19 11.64 5.10
N ALA A 121 -1.75 12.85 5.04
CA ALA A 121 -1.04 14.10 5.30
C ALA A 121 -0.56 14.19 6.76
N ASP A 122 -1.43 13.86 7.72
CA ASP A 122 -1.08 13.85 9.14
C ASP A 122 0.00 12.79 9.44
N LEU A 123 -0.09 11.60 8.85
CA LEU A 123 0.90 10.53 8.98
C LEU A 123 2.27 10.95 8.42
N THR A 124 2.29 11.47 7.18
CA THR A 124 3.52 11.94 6.51
C THR A 124 4.18 13.06 7.31
N ALA A 125 3.39 14.01 7.83
CA ALA A 125 3.89 15.09 8.66
C ALA A 125 4.46 14.60 10.00
N ALA A 126 3.93 13.52 10.55
CA ALA A 126 4.40 12.92 11.80
C ALA A 126 5.70 12.11 11.65
N LEU A 127 6.08 11.75 10.43
CA LEU A 127 7.21 10.88 10.09
C LEU A 127 8.07 11.49 8.97
N PRO A 128 8.63 12.70 9.17
CA PRO A 128 9.33 13.44 8.11
C PRO A 128 10.60 12.74 7.58
N GLU A 129 11.16 11.79 8.32
CA GLU A 129 12.31 10.99 7.91
C GLU A 129 11.97 9.84 6.95
N TYR A 130 10.69 9.50 6.77
CA TYR A 130 10.28 8.43 5.86
C TYR A 130 10.05 8.95 4.44
N THR A 131 10.53 8.21 3.45
CA THR A 131 10.03 8.34 2.07
C THR A 131 8.63 7.72 2.01
N THR A 132 7.64 8.53 1.68
CA THR A 132 6.24 8.13 1.53
C THR A 132 5.91 7.89 0.07
N ILE A 133 5.33 6.72 -0.21
CA ILE A 133 4.76 6.36 -1.52
C ILE A 133 3.27 6.14 -1.32
N VAL A 134 2.45 6.97 -1.97
CA VAL A 134 0.97 6.87 -1.93
C VAL A 134 0.50 6.30 -3.26
N THR A 135 -0.31 5.25 -3.20
CA THR A 135 -0.89 4.61 -4.38
C THR A 135 -2.23 3.95 -4.03
N ALA A 136 -2.86 3.32 -5.02
CA ALA A 136 -4.03 2.45 -4.86
C ALA A 136 -3.78 1.15 -5.61
N ASP A 137 -4.53 0.11 -5.27
CA ASP A 137 -4.56 -1.16 -5.98
C ASP A 137 -5.47 -1.13 -7.22
N HIS A 138 -6.53 -0.32 -7.19
CA HIS A 138 -7.42 -0.08 -8.32
C HIS A 138 -8.15 1.28 -8.22
N GLY A 139 -8.78 1.68 -9.32
CA GLY A 139 -9.82 2.71 -9.35
C GLY A 139 -11.22 2.10 -9.28
N GLY A 140 -12.22 2.70 -9.93
CA GLY A 140 -13.56 2.13 -9.95
C GLY A 140 -14.56 2.98 -10.71
N HIS A 141 -15.71 2.37 -11.02
CA HIS A 141 -16.80 2.98 -11.79
C HIS A 141 -18.14 2.60 -11.19
N GLU A 142 -19.11 3.50 -11.31
CA GLU A 142 -20.43 3.34 -10.68
C GLU A 142 -20.27 2.86 -9.24
N ARG A 143 -20.60 1.61 -8.91
CA ARG A 143 -20.45 1.01 -7.57
C ARG A 143 -19.62 -0.28 -7.57
N SER A 144 -18.76 -0.46 -8.57
CA SER A 144 -17.93 -1.65 -8.74
C SER A 144 -16.54 -1.30 -9.28
N HIS A 145 -15.69 -2.31 -9.37
CA HIS A 145 -14.36 -2.24 -9.96
C HIS A 145 -13.94 -3.64 -10.47
N GLY A 146 -12.81 -3.70 -11.18
CA GLY A 146 -12.24 -4.94 -11.72
C GLY A 146 -12.47 -5.15 -13.22
N CYS A 147 -12.95 -4.11 -13.92
CA CYS A 147 -13.06 -4.08 -15.37
C CYS A 147 -11.75 -3.61 -16.01
N ASP A 148 -11.51 -3.99 -17.27
CA ASP A 148 -10.40 -3.48 -18.08
C ASP A 148 -10.76 -2.11 -18.70
N THR A 149 -11.08 -1.15 -17.84
CA THR A 149 -11.41 0.22 -18.22
C THR A 149 -10.46 1.20 -17.54
N PRO A 150 -10.20 2.37 -18.15
CA PRO A 150 -9.29 3.36 -17.58
C PRO A 150 -9.66 3.79 -16.15
N GLU A 151 -10.95 3.86 -15.83
CA GLU A 151 -11.48 4.21 -14.51
C GLU A 151 -11.04 3.23 -13.42
N ASP A 152 -10.89 1.95 -13.75
CA ASP A 152 -10.53 0.89 -12.81
C ASP A 152 -9.02 0.66 -12.76
N MET A 153 -8.33 0.91 -13.88
CA MET A 153 -6.91 0.56 -14.04
C MET A 153 -5.96 1.74 -13.81
N THR A 154 -6.45 2.99 -13.87
CA THR A 154 -5.63 4.20 -13.65
C THR A 154 -5.62 4.57 -12.17
N ILE A 155 -4.47 4.35 -11.52
CA ILE A 155 -4.27 4.59 -10.09
C ILE A 155 -3.30 5.75 -9.83
N PRO A 156 -3.39 6.45 -8.69
CA PRO A 156 -2.41 7.45 -8.33
C PRO A 156 -1.06 6.81 -7.98
N LEU A 157 0.01 7.53 -8.26
CA LEU A 157 1.34 7.25 -7.71
C LEU A 157 2.01 8.56 -7.34
N LEU A 158 2.16 8.81 -6.05
CA LEU A 158 2.78 10.01 -5.50
C LEU A 158 3.93 9.60 -4.60
N ILE A 159 5.10 10.24 -4.76
CA ILE A 159 6.29 9.94 -3.98
C ILE A 159 6.81 11.23 -3.36
N GLN A 160 7.05 11.20 -2.06
CA GLN A 160 7.66 12.28 -1.30
C GLN A 160 8.75 11.71 -0.40
N GLY A 161 9.97 12.25 -0.49
CA GLY A 161 11.07 11.84 0.37
C GLY A 161 12.39 12.42 -0.09
N GLU A 162 13.46 12.13 0.65
CA GLU A 162 14.81 12.50 0.26
C GLU A 162 15.16 11.86 -1.10
N GLY A 163 15.77 12.65 -1.98
CA GLY A 163 16.15 12.20 -3.34
C GLY A 163 15.08 12.39 -4.42
N PHE A 164 13.86 12.82 -4.07
CA PHE A 164 12.80 13.13 -5.04
C PHE A 164 12.62 14.65 -5.19
N ALA A 165 12.80 15.17 -6.41
CA ALA A 165 12.62 16.60 -6.68
C ALA A 165 11.12 16.97 -6.75
N PRO A 166 10.68 18.06 -6.09
CA PRO A 166 9.30 18.51 -6.17
C PRO A 166 8.85 18.80 -7.60
N GLY A 167 7.65 18.35 -7.96
CA GLY A 167 7.05 18.60 -9.29
C GLY A 167 7.58 17.71 -10.40
N THR A 168 8.47 16.75 -10.11
CA THR A 168 8.91 15.76 -11.10
C THR A 168 7.75 14.87 -11.53
N GLN A 169 7.50 14.83 -12.84
CA GLN A 169 6.58 13.87 -13.43
C GLN A 169 7.34 12.59 -13.76
N LEU A 170 6.90 11.49 -13.15
CA LEU A 170 7.32 10.16 -13.58
C LEU A 170 6.75 9.90 -14.99
N GLY A 171 7.50 9.19 -15.82
CA GLY A 171 7.01 8.74 -17.12
C GLY A 171 5.97 7.62 -16.98
N SER A 172 6.05 6.62 -17.85
CA SER A 172 5.24 5.40 -17.67
C SER A 172 5.66 4.68 -16.39
N ALA A 173 4.70 4.42 -15.49
CA ALA A 173 4.91 3.70 -14.24
C ALA A 173 3.82 2.63 -14.07
N SER A 174 4.16 1.55 -13.39
CA SER A 174 3.27 0.46 -13.01
C SER A 174 3.31 0.24 -11.51
N ILE A 175 2.23 -0.28 -10.93
CA ILE A 175 2.23 -0.76 -9.53
C ILE A 175 3.34 -1.79 -9.28
N LEU A 176 3.75 -2.53 -10.33
CA LEU A 176 4.83 -3.50 -10.25
C LEU A 176 6.20 -2.88 -9.94
N ASP A 177 6.36 -1.59 -10.25
CA ASP A 177 7.62 -0.85 -10.11
C ASP A 177 7.87 -0.40 -8.66
N ILE A 178 6.85 -0.41 -7.81
CA ILE A 178 6.90 0.08 -6.43
C ILE A 178 7.83 -0.79 -5.57
N ALA A 179 7.65 -2.12 -5.59
CA ALA A 179 8.49 -3.02 -4.77
C ALA A 179 9.99 -2.94 -5.13
N PRO A 180 10.40 -2.98 -6.42
CA PRO A 180 11.77 -2.70 -6.82
C PRO A 180 12.29 -1.34 -6.35
N THR A 181 11.47 -0.29 -6.46
CA THR A 181 11.82 1.07 -6.00
C THR A 181 12.11 1.09 -4.50
N ILE A 182 11.26 0.45 -3.68
CA ILE A 182 11.46 0.37 -2.22
C ILE A 182 12.73 -0.41 -1.88
N THR A 183 12.97 -1.55 -2.52
CA THR A 183 14.21 -2.31 -2.28
C THR A 183 15.45 -1.50 -2.63
N LYS A 184 15.41 -0.72 -3.72
CA LYS A 184 16.50 0.16 -4.12
C LYS A 184 16.74 1.27 -3.08
N LEU A 185 15.69 1.94 -2.59
CA LEU A 185 15.79 2.95 -1.53
C LEU A 185 16.45 2.39 -0.25
N LEU A 186 16.19 1.12 0.07
CA LEU A 186 16.74 0.45 1.26
C LEU A 186 18.08 -0.26 1.02
N GLY A 187 18.66 -0.14 -0.18
CA GLY A 187 19.92 -0.80 -0.55
C GLY A 187 19.82 -2.33 -0.54
N VAL A 188 18.64 -2.89 -0.78
CA VAL A 188 18.37 -4.33 -0.84
C VAL A 188 18.24 -4.77 -2.30
N PRO A 189 18.86 -5.87 -2.74
CA PRO A 189 18.62 -6.42 -4.08
C PRO A 189 17.16 -6.82 -4.26
N ALA A 190 16.52 -6.36 -5.34
CA ALA A 190 15.18 -6.79 -5.73
C ALA A 190 15.14 -8.30 -6.05
N ASP A 191 13.98 -8.95 -5.85
CA ASP A 191 13.82 -10.35 -6.24
C ASP A 191 13.83 -10.48 -7.77
N ARG A 192 14.58 -11.46 -8.28
CA ARG A 192 14.70 -11.75 -9.71
C ARG A 192 13.39 -12.19 -10.37
N GLU A 193 12.40 -12.63 -9.60
CA GLU A 193 11.09 -13.03 -10.11
C GLU A 193 10.15 -11.83 -10.35
N TRP A 194 10.49 -10.65 -9.83
CA TRP A 194 9.72 -9.42 -10.03
C TRP A 194 9.93 -8.86 -11.45
N GLU A 195 8.84 -8.42 -12.08
CA GLU A 195 8.84 -7.87 -13.44
C GLU A 195 8.99 -6.35 -13.50
N GLY A 196 8.61 -5.66 -12.42
CA GLY A 196 8.72 -4.21 -12.34
C GLY A 196 10.17 -3.75 -12.26
N LYS A 197 10.38 -2.46 -12.53
CA LYS A 197 11.69 -1.80 -12.51
C LYS A 197 11.65 -0.64 -11.53
N SER A 198 12.78 -0.36 -10.90
CA SER A 198 12.89 0.81 -10.02
C SER A 198 12.57 2.09 -10.79
N LEU A 199 11.75 2.95 -10.21
CA LEU A 199 11.40 4.27 -10.74
C LEU A 199 12.49 5.32 -10.51
N ILE A 200 13.50 4.96 -9.73
CA ILE A 200 14.68 5.78 -9.48
C ILE A 200 15.93 5.14 -10.09
N ASP A 201 16.79 5.99 -10.64
CA ASP A 201 18.10 5.62 -11.14
C ASP A 201 19.09 5.40 -9.99
N SER A 202 20.27 4.85 -10.31
CA SER A 202 21.41 4.71 -9.39
C SER A 202 22.11 6.03 -9.13
#